data_AF-A0A8S9WF19-F1
#
_entry.id   AF-A0A8S9WF19-F1
#
_cell.length_a   1.000
_cell.length_b   1.000
_cell.length_c   1.000
_cell.angle_alpha   90.00
_cell.angle_beta   90.00
_cell.angle_gamma   90.00
#
_symmetry.space_group_name_H-M   'P 1'
#
loop_
_entity.id
_entity.type
_entity.pdbx_description
1 polymer ?
#
loop_
_entity_poly.entity_id
_entity_poly.type
_entity_poly.pdbx_seq_one_letter_code
_entity_poly.pdbx_strand_id
1 'polypeptide(L)' 'MSELVIRIPGFELDEKTKSALKEDIRAVIKLRLARELLLKRMDKMLENSTLTEEDCLLLGDKVKEGVADEWKRRGWL' A
#
# COMPACT_ATOMS: atom_id res chain seq x y z
N MET A 1 -14.56 11.42 21.45
CA MET A 1 -13.66 10.32 21.05
C MET A 1 -14.53 9.11 20.76
N SER A 2 -14.44 8.55 19.56
CA SER A 2 -15.17 7.32 19.21
C SER A 2 -14.40 6.10 19.72
N GLU A 3 -15.05 5.27 20.53
CA GLU A 3 -14.48 4.03 21.05
C GLU A 3 -14.94 2.84 20.19
N LEU A 4 -13.98 2.05 19.69
CA LEU A 4 -14.26 0.82 18.95
C LEU A 4 -14.07 -0.37 19.90
N VAL A 5 -15.16 -0.94 20.38
CA VAL A 5 -15.14 -2.12 21.26
C VAL A 5 -15.38 -3.38 20.43
N ILE A 6 -14.35 -4.23 20.32
CA ILE A 6 -14.44 -5.54 19.67
C ILE A 6 -14.39 -6.61 20.76
N ARG A 7 -15.44 -7.43 20.88
CA ARG A 7 -15.49 -8.55 21.83
C ARG A 7 -15.13 -9.84 21.10
N ILE A 8 -14.08 -10.52 21.55
CA ILE A 8 -13.67 -11.83 21.03
C ILE A 8 -13.97 -12.87 22.12
N PRO A 9 -14.93 -13.79 21.90
CA PRO A 9 -15.28 -14.79 22.90
C PRO A 9 -14.14 -15.80 23.11
N GLY A 10 -13.90 -16.18 24.38
CA GLY A 10 -12.94 -17.23 24.74
C GLY A 10 -11.46 -16.80 24.76
N PHE A 11 -11.16 -15.51 24.61
CA PHE A 11 -9.79 -15.00 24.56
C PHE A 11 -9.62 -13.82 25.53
N GLU A 12 -8.91 -14.04 26.64
CA GLU A 12 -8.48 -12.98 27.55
C GLU A 12 -7.02 -12.61 27.26
N LEU A 13 -6.81 -11.39 26.80
CA LEU A 13 -5.48 -10.85 26.58
C LEU A 13 -4.96 -10.18 27.84
N ASP A 14 -3.72 -10.45 28.21
CA ASP A 14 -3.00 -9.63 29.17
C ASP A 14 -2.76 -8.21 28.61
N GLU A 15 -2.50 -7.24 29.49
CA GLU A 15 -2.34 -5.83 29.10
C GLU A 15 -1.19 -5.57 28.13
N LYS A 16 -0.10 -6.35 28.22
CA LYS A 16 1.04 -6.22 27.30
C LYS A 16 0.63 -6.65 25.89
N THR A 17 -0.08 -7.77 25.78
CA THR A 17 -0.57 -8.28 24.50
C THR A 17 -1.66 -7.39 23.91
N LYS A 18 -2.56 -6.81 24.73
CA LYS A 18 -3.53 -5.79 24.26
C LYS A 18 -2.84 -4.57 23.66
N SER A 19 -1.79 -4.07 24.33
CA SER A 19 -1.05 -2.89 23.87
C SER A 19 -0.35 -3.16 22.53
N ALA A 20 0.33 -4.30 22.39
CA ALA A 20 0.96 -4.69 21.14
C ALA A 20 -0.06 -4.82 19.99
N LEU A 21 -1.18 -5.52 20.24
CA LEU A 21 -2.25 -5.69 19.25
C LEU A 21 -2.85 -4.35 18.81
N LYS A 22 -2.97 -3.38 19.72
CA LYS A 22 -3.47 -2.04 19.40
C LYS A 22 -2.55 -1.29 18.44
N GLU A 23 -1.24 -1.40 18.61
CA GLU A 23 -0.28 -0.81 17.68
C GLU A 23 -0.30 -1.52 16.32
N ASP A 24 -0.40 -2.84 16.30
CA ASP A 24 -0.49 -3.63 15.06
C ASP A 24 -1.76 -3.27 14.27
N ILE A 25 -2.92 -3.23 14.92
CA ILE A 25 -4.18 -2.80 14.31
C ILE A 25 -4.04 -1.38 13.75
N ARG A 26 -3.44 -0.46 14.50
CA ARG A 26 -3.24 0.91 14.05
C ARG A 26 -2.33 0.97 12.82
N ALA A 27 -1.25 0.19 12.79
CA ALA A 27 -0.35 0.11 11.65
C ALA A 27 -1.07 -0.41 10.40
N VAL A 28 -1.84 -1.49 10.53
CA VAL A 28 -2.62 -2.07 9.43
C VAL A 28 -3.65 -1.08 8.89
N ILE A 29 -4.39 -0.39 9.77
CA ILE A 29 -5.38 0.62 9.37
C ILE A 29 -4.70 1.77 8.63
N LYS A 30 -3.58 2.29 9.15
CA LYS A 30 -2.82 3.37 8.50
C LYS A 30 -2.36 2.97 7.09
N LEU A 31 -1.83 1.76 6.94
CA LEU A 31 -1.38 1.27 5.63
C LEU A 31 -2.54 1.11 4.65
N ARG A 32 -3.69 0.58 5.11
CA ARG A 32 -4.89 0.45 4.27
C ARG A 32 -5.42 1.82 3.83
N LEU A 33 -5.53 2.77 4.74
CA LEU A 33 -5.96 4.14 4.43
C LEU A 33 -5.00 4.84 3.47
N ALA A 34 -3.68 4.70 3.68
CA ALA A 34 -2.68 5.26 2.79
C ALA A 34 -2.81 4.68 1.37
N ARG A 35 -2.99 3.37 1.25
CA ARG A 35 -3.23 2.71 -0.05
C ARG A 35 -4.49 3.25 -0.72
N GLU A 36 -5.62 3.34 -0.02
CA GLU A 36 -6.86 3.87 -0.59
C GLU A 36 -6.71 5.31 -1.07
N LEU A 37 -6.04 6.17 -0.29
CA LEU A 37 -5.80 7.55 -0.67
C LEU A 37 -4.91 7.66 -1.91
N LEU A 38 -3.88 6.81 -2.01
CA LEU A 38 -3.01 6.74 -3.18
C LEU A 38 -3.79 6.30 -4.42
N LEU A 39 -4.58 5.23 -4.32
CA LEU A 39 -5.41 4.75 -5.42
C LEU A 39 -6.40 5.81 -5.89
N LYS A 40 -7.12 6.44 -4.95
CA LYS A 40 -8.07 7.52 -5.28
C LYS A 40 -7.39 8.70 -5.98
N ARG A 41 -6.17 9.02 -5.58
CA ARG A 41 -5.36 10.06 -6.25
C ARG A 41 -4.98 9.62 -7.65
N MET A 42 -4.56 8.37 -7.84
CA MET A 42 -4.21 7.82 -9.16
C MET A 42 -5.42 7.79 -10.08
N ASP A 43 -6.58 7.33 -9.61
CA ASP A 43 -7.82 7.32 -10.37
C ASP A 43 -8.15 8.73 -10.89
N LYS A 44 -8.02 9.74 -10.02
CA LYS A 44 -8.22 11.14 -10.42
C LYS A 44 -7.17 11.62 -11.42
N MET A 45 -5.89 11.28 -11.23
CA MET A 45 -4.82 11.66 -12.15
C MET A 45 -5.02 11.04 -13.54
N LEU A 46 -5.63 9.86 -13.60
CA LEU A 46 -5.83 9.08 -14.81
C LEU A 46 -7.28 9.16 -15.32
N GLU A 47 -8.12 10.05 -14.77
CA GLU A 47 -9.55 10.09 -15.06
C GLU A 47 -9.88 10.37 -16.53
N ASN A 48 -8.97 11.05 -17.24
CA ASN A 48 -9.07 11.34 -18.67
C ASN A 48 -8.07 10.52 -19.51
N SER A 49 -7.47 9.49 -18.92
CA SER A 49 -6.53 8.63 -19.63
C SER A 49 -7.25 7.88 -20.75
N THR A 50 -6.67 7.92 -21.94
CA THR A 50 -7.10 7.09 -23.08
C THR A 50 -6.16 5.91 -23.30
N LEU A 51 -5.27 5.63 -22.35
CA LEU A 51 -4.33 4.53 -22.44
C LEU A 51 -5.09 3.21 -22.42
N THR A 52 -4.76 2.36 -23.39
CA THR A 52 -5.24 0.99 -23.44
C THR A 52 -4.42 0.09 -22.52
N GLU A 53 -4.87 -1.14 -22.36
CA GLU A 53 -4.13 -2.16 -21.61
C GLU A 53 -2.76 -2.45 -22.24
N GLU A 54 -2.68 -2.48 -23.58
CA GLU A 54 -1.42 -2.65 -24.31
C GLU A 54 -0.46 -1.48 -24.07
N ASP A 55 -0.96 -0.24 -24.05
CA ASP A 55 -0.15 0.93 -23.74
C ASP A 55 0.44 0.85 -22.32
N CYS A 56 -0.36 0.38 -21.36
CA CYS A 56 0.07 0.18 -19.99
C CYS A 56 1.17 -0.88 -19.86
N LEU A 57 1.05 -1.99 -20.61
CA LEU A 57 2.07 -3.04 -20.65
C LEU A 57 3.39 -2.53 -21.25
N LEU A 58 3.32 -1.81 -22.37
CA LEU A 58 4.49 -1.19 -23.00
C LEU A 58 5.18 -0.17 -22.08
N LEU A 59 4.40 0.64 -21.37
CA LEU A 59 4.94 1.57 -20.36
C LEU A 59 5.64 0.80 -19.23
N GLY A 60 5.06 -0.31 -18.77
CA GLY A 60 5.66 -1.17 -17.76
C GLY A 60 7.02 -1.72 -18.18
N ASP A 61 7.17 -2.16 -19.43
CA ASP A 61 8.43 -2.69 -19.93
C ASP A 61 9.50 -1.61 -20.09
N LYS A 62 9.13 -0.42 -20.59
CA LYS A 62 10.04 0.74 -20.63
C LYS A 62 10.53 1.17 -19.25
N VAL A 63 9.68 1.11 -18.23
CA VAL A 63 10.08 1.41 -16.85
C VAL A 63 11.11 0.40 -16.36
N LYS A 64 10.92 -0.91 -16.64
CA LYS A 64 11.88 -1.96 -16.25
C LYS A 64 13.23 -1.75 -16.94
N GLU A 65 13.24 -1.43 -18.22
CA GLU A 65 14.47 -1.12 -18.97
C GLU A 65 15.21 0.07 -18.35
N GLY A 66 14.51 1.17 -18.07
CA GLY A 66 15.11 2.34 -17.43
C GLY A 66 15.69 2.06 -16.04
N VAL A 67 15.01 1.22 -15.24
CA VAL A 67 15.52 0.77 -13.93
C VAL A 67 16.75 -0.11 -14.09
N ALA A 68 16.76 -1.04 -15.05
CA ALA A 68 17.91 -1.90 -15.32
C ALA A 68 19.13 -1.07 -15.76
N ASP A 69 18.94 -0.05 -16.60
CA ASP A 69 20.02 0.84 -17.04
C ASP A 69 20.55 1.72 -15.91
N GLU A 70 19.69 2.15 -14.97
CA GLU A 70 20.12 2.82 -13.74
C GLU A 70 20.94 1.89 -12.84
N TRP A 71 20.55 0.62 -12.73
CA TRP A 71 21.28 -0.37 -11.94
C TRP A 71 22.66 -0.67 -12.53
N LYS A 72 22.77 -0.81 -13.86
CA LYS A 72 24.07 -0.90 -14.54
C LYS A 72 24.95 0.32 -14.28
N ARG A 73 24.39 1.53 -14.38
CA ARG A 73 25.11 2.79 -14.08
C ARG A 73 25.65 2.84 -12.65
N ARG A 74 24.93 2.24 -11.70
CA ARG A 74 25.34 2.15 -10.30
C ARG A 74 26.25 0.96 -9.99
N GLY A 75 26.54 0.10 -10.97
CA GLY A 75 27.37 -1.09 -10.82
C GLY A 75 26.72 -2.19 -9.98
N TRP A 76 25.38 -2.23 -9.92
CA TRP A 76 24.62 -3.27 -9.21
C TRP A 76 24.27 -4.46 -10.11
N LEU A 77 24.43 -4.29 -11.42
CA LEU A 77 24.29 -5.27 -12.52
C LEU A 77 25.44 -5.06 -13.50
#